data_AF-A0A960SQC5-F1
#
_entry.id   AF-A0A960SQC5-F1
#
_cell.length_a   1.000
_cell.length_b   1.000
_cell.length_c   1.000
_cell.angle_alpha   90.00
_cell.angle_beta   90.00
_cell.angle_gamma   90.00
#
_symmetry.space_group_name_H-M   'P 1'
#
loop_
_entity.id
_entity.type
_entity.pdbx_description
1 polymer ?
#
loop_
_entity_poly.entity_id
_entity_poly.type
_entity_poly.pdbx_seq_one_letter_code
_entity_poly.pdbx_strand_id
1 'polypeptide(L)'
;MSRWKWIVAVLIILLCFAVGAAGNRVQAATGVPGDVHASGQVTATDAQTILQKTVSRAVLGRTEEAAADVNQDGVVDVRDAILVLQQAASGSEYPWDLVDLQAALMPGGVSLDLRFPGEASRIDGAIHVLLRDLAGQEQSRQPLTLAEVDDGKSGHVEGLLPGISEVADLARYVLEVQGSDGGKAVRHRWSLYELTPRLRVHVFGPEKWYAGAPNRARVAVQEARSGEAVGGAEVVATLVGPGGGDGIARQTAVTDPEGLVNLAMAVPGGISGDGELEVTVSAPLGTRLLSQSVEIVT
;
A
#
# COMPACT_ATOMS: atom_id res chain seq x y z
N MET A 1 24.30 54.82 -49.27
CA MET A 1 23.64 53.55 -48.91
C MET A 1 23.67 53.44 -47.40
N SER A 2 22.50 53.55 -46.77
CA SER A 2 22.37 54.05 -45.39
C SER A 2 22.53 52.96 -44.34
N ARG A 3 23.20 53.32 -43.23
CA ARG A 3 23.29 52.57 -41.96
C ARG A 3 21.95 52.04 -41.45
N TRP A 4 20.85 52.64 -41.91
CA TRP A 4 19.47 52.22 -41.68
C TRP A 4 19.16 50.80 -42.17
N LYS A 5 19.70 50.38 -43.33
CA LYS A 5 19.44 49.03 -43.86
C LYS A 5 20.07 47.92 -43.03
N TRP A 6 21.21 48.20 -42.38
CA TRP A 6 21.88 47.26 -41.49
C TRP A 6 21.19 47.17 -40.12
N ILE A 7 20.69 48.28 -39.59
CA ILE A 7 19.95 48.29 -38.33
C ILE A 7 18.62 47.51 -38.48
N VAL A 8 17.92 47.68 -39.60
CA VAL A 8 16.67 46.92 -39.86
C VAL A 8 16.95 45.41 -40.03
N ALA A 9 18.04 45.03 -40.70
CA ALA A 9 18.42 43.62 -40.86
C ALA A 9 18.79 42.95 -39.53
N VAL A 10 19.52 43.65 -38.66
CA VAL A 10 19.86 43.13 -37.32
C VAL A 10 18.64 43.09 -36.40
N LEU A 11 17.72 44.05 -36.49
CA LEU A 11 16.47 44.02 -35.72
C LEU A 11 15.56 42.86 -36.13
N ILE A 12 15.50 42.51 -37.41
CA ILE A 12 14.71 41.35 -37.90
C ILE A 12 15.32 40.03 -37.42
N ILE A 13 16.65 39.90 -37.40
CA ILE A 13 17.33 38.68 -36.93
C ILE A 13 17.19 38.54 -35.39
N LEU A 14 17.24 39.63 -34.63
CA LEU A 14 16.98 39.62 -33.19
C LEU A 14 15.49 39.39 -32.84
N LEU A 15 14.56 39.85 -33.69
CA LEU A 15 13.13 39.55 -33.55
C LEU A 15 12.81 38.09 -33.92
N CYS A 16 13.57 37.47 -34.82
CA CYS A 16 13.43 36.04 -35.15
C CYS A 16 14.00 35.10 -34.08
N PHE A 17 14.92 35.54 -33.21
CA PHE A 17 15.41 34.75 -32.08
C PHE A 17 14.56 34.86 -30.80
N ALA A 18 13.61 35.80 -30.75
CA ALA A 18 12.73 36.01 -29.61
C ALA A 18 11.33 35.38 -29.75
N VAL A 19 11.05 34.65 -30.85
CA VAL A 19 9.74 34.02 -31.14
C VAL A 19 9.86 32.48 -31.21
N GLY A 20 10.82 31.90 -30.48
CA GLY A 20 11.10 30.46 -30.47
C GLY A 20 10.99 29.78 -29.11
N ALA A 21 10.33 30.39 -28.12
CA ALA A 21 10.08 29.79 -26.81
C ALA A 21 8.65 30.10 -26.33
N ALA A 22 7.67 29.97 -27.23
CA ALA A 22 6.29 29.74 -26.83
C ALA A 22 6.10 28.23 -26.75
N GLY A 23 5.73 27.75 -25.56
CA GLY A 23 6.03 26.40 -25.12
C GLY A 23 5.41 25.28 -25.94
N ASN A 24 6.19 24.22 -26.12
CA ASN A 24 5.64 22.87 -25.97
C ASN A 24 5.23 22.71 -24.49
N ARG A 25 4.14 23.36 -24.09
CA ARG A 25 3.21 22.64 -23.23
C ARG A 25 2.75 21.51 -24.13
N VAL A 26 3.20 20.29 -23.83
CA VAL A 26 2.44 19.11 -24.21
C VAL A 26 1.01 19.47 -23.81
N GLN A 27 0.17 19.70 -24.81
CA GLN A 27 -1.25 19.81 -24.60
C GLN A 27 -1.58 18.48 -23.93
N ALA A 28 -1.75 18.49 -22.60
CA ALA A 28 -2.16 17.31 -21.87
C ALA A 28 -3.38 16.80 -22.62
N ALA A 29 -3.29 15.56 -23.12
CA ALA A 29 -4.42 14.92 -23.74
C ALA A 29 -5.56 15.05 -22.72
N THR A 30 -6.65 15.69 -23.13
CA THR A 30 -7.80 16.03 -22.28
C THR A 30 -8.65 14.79 -21.99
N GLY A 31 -8.00 13.64 -21.76
CA GLY A 31 -8.62 12.37 -21.43
C GLY A 31 -8.47 12.10 -19.93
N VAL A 32 -9.49 11.50 -19.34
CA VAL A 32 -9.42 10.98 -17.97
C VAL A 32 -8.41 9.83 -17.97
N PRO A 33 -7.37 9.84 -17.11
CA PRO A 33 -6.49 8.67 -16.98
C PRO A 33 -7.31 7.42 -16.70
N GLY A 34 -7.06 6.36 -17.46
CA GLY A 34 -7.80 5.10 -17.43
C GLY A 34 -9.00 5.01 -18.38
N ASP A 35 -9.48 6.12 -18.98
CA ASP A 35 -10.57 6.13 -19.96
C ASP A 35 -10.02 5.95 -21.38
N VAL A 36 -9.63 4.72 -21.69
CA VAL A 36 -8.94 4.36 -22.93
C VAL A 36 -9.82 4.62 -24.16
N HIS A 37 -11.15 4.49 -24.04
CA HIS A 37 -12.08 4.73 -25.14
C HIS A 37 -12.60 6.17 -25.23
N ALA A 38 -12.11 7.08 -24.38
CA ALA A 38 -12.56 8.48 -24.28
C ALA A 38 -14.09 8.60 -24.13
N SER A 39 -14.69 7.65 -23.40
CA SER A 39 -16.13 7.57 -23.16
C SER A 39 -16.62 8.57 -22.11
N GLY A 40 -15.70 9.17 -21.35
CA GLY A 40 -15.93 9.99 -20.17
C GLY A 40 -16.11 9.17 -18.89
N GLN A 41 -15.94 7.84 -18.93
CA GLN A 41 -16.03 6.96 -17.76
C GLN A 41 -14.91 5.93 -17.76
N VAL A 42 -14.34 5.67 -16.59
CA VAL A 42 -13.35 4.60 -16.42
C VAL A 42 -14.08 3.31 -16.01
N THR A 43 -14.05 2.31 -16.88
CA THR A 43 -14.81 1.06 -16.72
C THR A 43 -13.91 -0.18 -16.83
N ALA A 44 -14.46 -1.35 -16.47
CA ALA A 44 -13.76 -2.63 -16.68
C ALA A 44 -13.46 -2.92 -18.16
N THR A 45 -14.20 -2.29 -19.09
CA THR A 45 -13.96 -2.39 -20.53
C THR A 45 -12.63 -1.73 -20.90
N ASP A 46 -12.29 -0.62 -20.26
CA ASP A 46 -11.01 0.08 -20.49
C ASP A 46 -9.84 -0.77 -20.01
N ALA A 47 -9.94 -1.38 -18.83
CA ALA A 47 -8.95 -2.31 -18.33
C ALA A 47 -8.77 -3.53 -19.24
N GLN A 48 -9.88 -4.07 -19.77
CA GLN A 48 -9.82 -5.18 -20.71
C GLN A 48 -9.05 -4.80 -21.98
N THR A 49 -9.21 -3.58 -22.48
CA THR A 49 -8.48 -3.06 -23.64
C THR A 49 -6.98 -2.91 -23.36
N ILE A 50 -6.61 -2.43 -22.17
CA ILE A 50 -5.20 -2.40 -21.71
C ILE A 50 -4.60 -3.81 -21.68
N LEU A 51 -5.30 -4.77 -21.07
CA LEU A 51 -4.84 -6.17 -21.03
C LEU A 51 -4.66 -6.77 -22.43
N GLN A 52 -5.57 -6.45 -23.37
CA GLN A 52 -5.45 -6.87 -24.76
C GLN A 52 -4.23 -6.26 -25.46
N LYS A 53 -3.90 -4.99 -25.17
CA LYS A 53 -2.67 -4.35 -25.66
C LYS A 53 -1.43 -5.05 -25.12
N THR A 54 -1.40 -5.37 -23.82
CA THR A 54 -0.26 -6.04 -23.18
C THR A 54 0.06 -7.39 -23.81
N VAL A 55 -0.97 -8.14 -24.23
CA VAL A 55 -0.79 -9.42 -24.95
C VAL A 55 -0.76 -9.27 -26.47
N SER A 56 -0.55 -8.05 -27.00
CA SER A 56 -0.46 -7.73 -28.43
C SER A 56 -1.69 -8.14 -29.26
N ARG A 57 -2.87 -8.23 -28.63
CA ARG A 57 -4.16 -8.48 -29.29
C ARG A 57 -4.88 -7.20 -29.72
N ALA A 58 -4.46 -6.06 -29.20
CA ALA A 58 -4.93 -4.74 -29.59
C ALA A 58 -3.73 -3.80 -29.82
N VAL A 59 -3.92 -2.77 -30.65
CA VAL A 59 -2.97 -1.68 -30.84
C VAL A 59 -3.69 -0.40 -30.41
N LEU A 60 -3.07 0.35 -29.50
CA LEU A 60 -3.60 1.60 -28.99
C LEU A 60 -3.01 2.77 -29.78
N GLY A 61 -3.81 3.79 -30.05
CA GLY A 61 -3.36 5.06 -30.59
C GLY A 61 -2.66 5.91 -29.53
N ARG A 62 -1.96 6.98 -29.93
CA ARG A 62 -1.20 7.84 -29.00
C ARG A 62 -2.02 8.43 -27.85
N THR A 63 -3.28 8.79 -28.10
CA THR A 63 -4.19 9.32 -27.07
C THR A 63 -4.66 8.23 -26.12
N GLU A 64 -4.89 7.02 -26.64
CA GLU A 64 -5.32 5.86 -25.88
C GLU A 64 -4.18 5.30 -25.04
N GLU A 65 -2.94 5.29 -25.55
CA GLU A 65 -1.74 4.91 -24.79
C GLU A 65 -1.47 5.90 -23.65
N ALA A 66 -1.65 7.20 -23.89
CA ALA A 66 -1.52 8.21 -22.84
C ALA A 66 -2.61 8.11 -21.76
N ALA A 67 -3.82 7.70 -22.13
CA ALA A 67 -4.88 7.42 -21.17
C ALA A 67 -4.67 6.08 -20.45
N ALA A 68 -4.08 5.09 -21.13
CA ALA A 68 -3.84 3.76 -20.60
C ALA A 68 -2.64 3.68 -19.63
N ASP A 69 -1.68 4.61 -19.71
CA ASP A 69 -0.56 4.72 -18.76
C ASP A 69 -1.00 5.46 -17.49
N VAL A 70 -1.72 4.75 -16.62
CA VAL A 70 -2.36 5.33 -15.43
C VAL A 70 -1.34 5.62 -14.34
N ASN A 71 -0.30 4.79 -14.22
CA ASN A 71 0.75 4.97 -13.23
C ASN A 71 1.85 5.99 -13.68
N GLN A 72 1.81 6.43 -14.95
CA GLN A 72 2.73 7.38 -15.57
C GLN A 72 4.21 6.93 -15.59
N ASP A 73 4.46 5.62 -15.66
CA ASP A 73 5.80 5.05 -15.78
C ASP A 73 6.29 4.97 -17.23
N GLY A 74 5.44 5.36 -18.20
CA GLY A 74 5.74 5.37 -19.63
C GLY A 74 5.55 4.02 -20.30
N VAL A 75 5.04 3.00 -19.59
CA VAL A 75 4.83 1.64 -20.08
C VAL A 75 3.41 1.18 -19.76
N VAL A 76 2.59 1.04 -20.81
CA VAL A 76 1.23 0.49 -20.66
C VAL A 76 1.30 -1.03 -20.43
N ASP A 77 1.01 -1.49 -19.20
CA ASP A 77 1.04 -2.90 -18.84
C ASP A 77 -0.12 -3.36 -17.91
N VAL A 78 0.02 -4.54 -17.29
CA VAL A 78 -1.02 -5.12 -16.41
C VAL A 78 -1.28 -4.25 -15.18
N ARG A 79 -0.28 -3.51 -14.69
CA ARG A 79 -0.39 -2.65 -13.51
C ARG A 79 -1.39 -1.53 -13.76
N ASP A 80 -1.37 -0.95 -14.95
CA ASP A 80 -2.35 0.07 -15.33
C ASP A 80 -3.75 -0.51 -15.41
N ALA A 81 -3.90 -1.71 -15.97
CA ALA A 81 -5.20 -2.38 -16.01
C ALA A 81 -5.76 -2.66 -14.61
N ILE A 82 -4.90 -3.00 -13.65
CA ILE A 82 -5.31 -3.17 -12.24
C ILE A 82 -5.79 -1.85 -11.66
N LEU A 83 -5.08 -0.74 -11.90
CA LEU A 83 -5.49 0.59 -11.44
C LEU A 83 -6.83 1.01 -12.06
N VAL A 84 -7.02 0.76 -13.36
CA VAL A 84 -8.30 0.99 -14.04
C VAL A 84 -9.43 0.15 -13.45
N LEU A 85 -9.19 -1.12 -13.13
CA LEU A 85 -10.19 -1.97 -12.46
C LEU A 85 -10.52 -1.48 -11.06
N GLN A 86 -9.51 -1.04 -10.30
CA GLN A 86 -9.71 -0.45 -8.97
C GLN A 86 -10.53 0.84 -9.06
N GLN A 87 -10.23 1.70 -10.03
CA GLN A 87 -10.95 2.94 -10.28
C GLN A 87 -12.39 2.68 -10.73
N ALA A 88 -12.59 1.76 -11.69
CA ALA A 88 -13.90 1.34 -12.17
C ALA A 88 -14.76 0.71 -11.06
N ALA A 89 -14.14 -0.06 -10.16
CA ALA A 89 -14.80 -0.61 -8.98
C ALA A 89 -15.15 0.45 -7.92
N SER A 90 -14.38 1.54 -7.86
CA SER A 90 -14.59 2.65 -6.91
C SER A 90 -15.61 3.67 -7.42
N GLY A 91 -15.85 3.75 -8.73
CA GLY A 91 -16.97 4.50 -9.33
C GLY A 91 -16.92 6.01 -9.17
N SER A 92 -15.75 6.63 -8.99
CA SER A 92 -15.61 8.09 -8.83
C SER A 92 -14.47 8.68 -9.67
N GLU A 93 -14.71 9.87 -10.23
CA GLU A 93 -13.73 10.72 -10.93
C GLU A 93 -12.74 11.41 -9.97
N TYR A 94 -12.92 11.24 -8.64
CA TYR A 94 -12.09 11.85 -7.62
C TYR A 94 -11.60 10.76 -6.65
N PRO A 95 -10.31 10.40 -6.70
CA PRO A 95 -9.78 9.40 -5.79
C PRO A 95 -9.78 9.95 -4.36
N TRP A 96 -10.42 9.24 -3.43
CA TRP A 96 -10.23 9.44 -1.98
C TRP A 96 -8.85 8.93 -1.50
N ASP A 97 -7.90 8.78 -2.42
CA ASP A 97 -6.56 8.26 -2.17
C ASP A 97 -5.71 9.20 -1.29
N LEU A 98 -6.18 10.44 -1.06
CA LEU A 98 -5.59 11.42 -0.16
C LEU A 98 -6.12 11.34 1.27
N VAL A 99 -7.11 10.48 1.55
CA VAL A 99 -7.62 10.28 2.91
C VAL A 99 -6.61 9.44 3.68
N ASP A 100 -6.18 9.93 4.84
CA ASP A 100 -5.41 9.13 5.77
C ASP A 100 -6.38 8.43 6.73
N LEU A 101 -6.38 7.09 6.70
CA LEU A 101 -7.23 6.27 7.55
C LEU A 101 -6.38 5.39 8.44
N GLN A 102 -6.74 5.29 9.70
CA GLN A 102 -6.13 4.35 10.64
C GLN A 102 -7.23 3.55 11.33
N ALA A 103 -7.01 2.25 11.45
CA ALA A 103 -7.86 1.36 12.22
C ALA A 103 -7.12 0.85 13.46
N ALA A 104 -7.84 0.68 14.55
CA ALA A 104 -7.35 0.05 15.76
C ALA A 104 -8.34 -1.01 16.24
N LEU A 105 -7.84 -2.21 16.55
CA LEU A 105 -8.66 -3.24 17.15
C LEU A 105 -9.12 -2.79 18.54
N MET A 106 -10.40 -2.97 18.85
CA MET A 106 -10.97 -2.77 20.18
C MET A 106 -11.79 -4.01 20.58
N PRO A 107 -12.11 -4.22 21.87
CA PRO A 107 -12.91 -5.37 22.28
C PRO A 107 -14.24 -5.45 21.53
N GLY A 108 -14.41 -6.48 20.70
CA GLY A 108 -15.63 -6.69 19.90
C GLY A 108 -15.85 -5.71 18.75
N GLY A 109 -14.84 -4.93 18.36
CA GLY A 109 -15.00 -3.90 17.34
C GLY A 109 -13.69 -3.37 16.73
N VAL A 110 -13.85 -2.33 15.93
CA VAL A 110 -12.75 -1.53 15.38
C VAL A 110 -13.02 -0.06 15.66
N SER A 111 -11.97 0.65 16.04
CA SER A 111 -11.94 2.10 16.12
C SER A 111 -11.29 2.64 14.86
N LEU A 112 -11.87 3.67 14.25
CA LEU A 112 -11.45 4.23 12.98
C LEU A 112 -11.23 5.74 13.12
N ASP A 113 -10.03 6.18 12.77
CA ASP A 113 -9.69 7.57 12.60
C ASP A 113 -9.54 7.86 11.11
N LEU A 114 -10.24 8.90 10.64
CA LEU A 114 -10.21 9.34 9.25
C LEU A 114 -9.77 10.80 9.22
N ARG A 115 -8.79 11.11 8.38
CA ARG A 115 -8.31 12.47 8.13
C ARG A 115 -8.38 12.76 6.64
N PHE A 116 -9.02 13.89 6.33
CA PHE A 116 -9.22 14.42 4.98
C PHE A 116 -8.38 15.69 4.83
N PRO A 117 -7.09 15.56 4.45
CA PRO A 117 -6.20 16.70 4.30
C PRO A 117 -6.46 17.49 3.01
N GLY A 118 -6.02 18.75 2.97
CA GLY A 118 -5.93 19.55 1.75
C GLY A 118 -7.25 19.61 0.95
N GLU A 119 -7.22 19.27 -0.34
CA GLU A 119 -8.41 19.30 -1.19
C GLU A 119 -9.48 18.28 -0.78
N ALA A 120 -9.12 17.16 -0.14
CA ALA A 120 -10.08 16.18 0.37
C ALA A 120 -10.94 16.75 1.51
N SER A 121 -10.55 17.85 2.14
CA SER A 121 -11.38 18.58 3.12
C SER A 121 -12.62 19.23 2.50
N ARG A 122 -12.67 19.36 1.17
CA ARG A 122 -13.79 19.95 0.43
C ARG A 122 -15.07 19.11 0.48
N ILE A 123 -14.99 17.87 0.97
CA ILE A 123 -16.15 16.99 1.12
C ILE A 123 -17.25 17.71 1.88
N ASP A 124 -18.42 17.73 1.24
CA ASP A 124 -19.63 18.39 1.69
C ASP A 124 -20.76 17.36 1.89
N GLY A 125 -21.58 17.59 2.92
CA GLY A 125 -22.69 16.71 3.26
C GLY A 125 -22.33 15.55 4.21
N ALA A 126 -23.26 14.60 4.33
CA ALA A 126 -23.17 13.52 5.31
C ALA A 126 -22.29 12.37 4.80
N ILE A 127 -21.15 12.16 5.46
CA ILE A 127 -20.31 10.99 5.25
C ILE A 127 -20.87 9.81 6.04
N HIS A 128 -20.89 8.64 5.43
CA HIS A 128 -21.26 7.39 6.08
C HIS A 128 -20.08 6.44 6.04
N VAL A 129 -19.81 5.82 7.18
CA VAL A 129 -18.87 4.71 7.33
C VAL A 129 -19.67 3.43 7.42
N LEU A 130 -19.37 2.48 6.55
CA LEU A 130 -20.01 1.18 6.47
C LEU A 130 -18.95 0.10 6.70
N LEU A 131 -19.23 -0.81 7.62
CA LEU A 131 -18.44 -2.01 7.81
C LEU A 131 -19.15 -3.16 7.13
N ARG A 132 -18.45 -3.85 6.22
CA ARG A 132 -18.99 -4.99 5.47
C ARG A 132 -18.13 -6.22 5.66
N ASP A 133 -18.74 -7.40 5.62
CA ASP A 133 -17.99 -8.64 5.47
C ASP A 133 -17.56 -8.86 4.00
N LEU A 134 -16.78 -9.91 3.73
CA LEU A 134 -16.36 -10.27 2.37
C LEU A 134 -17.51 -10.72 1.46
N ALA A 135 -18.67 -11.09 2.01
CA ALA A 135 -19.88 -11.38 1.24
C ALA A 135 -20.65 -10.09 0.89
N GLY A 136 -20.18 -8.92 1.35
CA GLY A 136 -20.80 -7.62 1.16
C GLY A 136 -21.94 -7.32 2.13
N GLN A 137 -22.22 -8.19 3.11
CA GLN A 137 -23.23 -7.93 4.12
C GLN A 137 -22.79 -6.81 5.05
N GLU A 138 -23.68 -5.84 5.24
CA GLU A 138 -23.46 -4.71 6.13
C GLU A 138 -23.54 -5.15 7.59
N GLN A 139 -22.43 -4.98 8.31
CA GLN A 139 -22.33 -5.25 9.74
C GLN A 139 -22.66 -4.00 10.56
N SER A 140 -22.26 -2.83 10.04
CA SER A 140 -22.54 -1.54 10.67
C SER A 140 -22.60 -0.44 9.62
N ARG A 141 -23.42 0.58 9.88
CA ARG A 141 -23.47 1.81 9.10
C ARG A 141 -23.68 2.99 10.05
N GLN A 142 -22.77 3.95 10.00
CA GLN A 142 -22.76 5.07 10.92
C GLN A 142 -22.47 6.38 10.17
N PRO A 143 -23.15 7.48 10.51
CA PRO A 143 -22.77 8.79 10.02
C PRO A 143 -21.45 9.21 10.67
N LEU A 144 -20.53 9.76 9.88
CA LEU A 144 -19.27 10.30 10.35
C LEU A 144 -19.41 11.81 10.53
N THR A 145 -19.24 12.28 11.76
CA THR A 145 -19.15 13.72 12.04
C THR A 145 -17.70 14.15 11.88
N LEU A 146 -17.48 15.16 11.05
CA LEU A 146 -16.16 15.73 10.82
C LEU A 146 -15.95 16.97 11.68
N ALA A 147 -14.78 17.06 12.31
CA ALA A 147 -14.27 18.25 12.97
C ALA A 147 -13.20 18.91 12.07
N GLU A 148 -13.17 20.25 12.08
CA GLU A 148 -12.11 21.02 11.42
C GLU A 148 -10.78 20.86 12.17
N VAL A 149 -9.70 20.68 11.42
CA VAL A 149 -8.30 20.62 11.91
C VAL A 149 -7.42 21.50 11.03
N ASP A 150 -6.20 21.83 11.49
CA ASP A 150 -5.34 22.86 10.86
C ASP A 150 -5.10 22.69 9.34
N ASP A 151 -5.18 21.47 8.84
CA ASP A 151 -4.94 21.13 7.42
C ASP A 151 -6.07 20.26 6.84
N GLY A 152 -7.31 20.44 7.30
CA GLY A 152 -8.48 19.79 6.71
C GLY A 152 -9.52 19.36 7.72
N LYS A 153 -10.07 18.15 7.56
CA LYS A 153 -11.11 17.62 8.45
C LYS A 153 -10.73 16.26 9.01
N SER A 154 -11.20 15.95 10.20
CA SER A 154 -11.01 14.62 10.82
C SER A 154 -12.31 14.09 11.40
N GLY A 155 -12.50 12.78 11.36
CA GLY A 155 -13.62 12.10 11.99
C GLY A 155 -13.17 10.85 12.70
N HIS A 156 -13.93 10.48 13.73
CA HIS A 156 -13.72 9.27 14.50
C HIS A 156 -15.01 8.46 14.54
N VAL A 157 -14.90 7.14 14.41
CA VAL A 157 -16.05 6.24 14.54
C VAL A 157 -15.61 4.88 15.08
N GLU A 158 -16.45 4.27 15.90
CA GLU A 158 -16.26 2.92 16.41
C GLU A 158 -17.33 2.00 15.83
N GLY A 159 -16.95 0.82 15.35
CA GLY A 159 -17.88 -0.15 14.79
C GLY A 159 -17.75 -1.51 15.45
N LEU A 160 -18.89 -2.09 15.82
CA LEU A 160 -18.94 -3.46 16.33
C LEU A 160 -18.79 -4.45 15.19
N LEU A 161 -17.97 -5.48 15.39
CA LEU A 161 -17.78 -6.59 14.45
C LEU A 161 -17.94 -7.91 15.21
N PRO A 162 -18.81 -8.81 14.76
CA PRO A 162 -19.04 -10.06 15.47
C PRO A 162 -17.84 -11.01 15.34
N GLY A 163 -17.39 -11.58 16.45
CA GLY A 163 -16.39 -12.66 16.45
C GLY A 163 -14.96 -12.21 16.14
N ILE A 164 -14.64 -10.93 16.33
CA ILE A 164 -13.25 -10.46 16.26
C ILE A 164 -12.58 -10.56 17.63
N SER A 165 -11.38 -11.12 17.65
CA SER A 165 -10.57 -11.30 18.86
C SER A 165 -9.13 -10.89 18.66
N GLU A 166 -8.64 -10.97 17.43
CA GLU A 166 -7.29 -10.61 17.04
C GLU A 166 -7.28 -9.82 15.73
N VAL A 167 -6.16 -9.14 15.44
CA VAL A 167 -6.01 -8.32 14.23
C VAL A 167 -6.25 -9.13 12.95
N ALA A 168 -5.90 -10.43 12.95
CA ALA A 168 -6.10 -11.31 11.80
C ALA A 168 -7.60 -11.48 11.44
N ASP A 169 -8.51 -11.42 12.41
CA ASP A 169 -9.95 -11.51 12.15
C ASP A 169 -10.46 -10.34 11.30
N LEU A 170 -9.80 -9.17 11.36
CA LEU A 170 -10.16 -8.00 10.56
C LEU A 170 -10.01 -8.23 9.05
N ALA A 171 -9.30 -9.27 8.62
CA ALA A 171 -9.16 -9.62 7.20
C ALA A 171 -10.49 -10.07 6.56
N ARG A 172 -11.50 -10.38 7.38
CA ARG A 172 -12.86 -10.72 6.93
C ARG A 172 -13.74 -9.50 6.65
N TYR A 173 -13.23 -8.29 6.90
CA TYR A 173 -14.03 -7.09 6.86
C TYR A 173 -13.40 -5.99 6.00
N VAL A 174 -14.28 -5.24 5.35
CA VAL A 174 -13.96 -4.10 4.51
C VAL A 174 -14.63 -2.87 5.10
N LEU A 175 -13.85 -1.81 5.22
CA LEU A 175 -14.35 -0.46 5.44
C LEU A 175 -14.80 0.11 4.11
N GLU A 176 -16.05 0.54 4.02
CA GLU A 176 -16.55 1.34 2.91
C GLU A 176 -16.95 2.71 3.44
N VAL A 177 -16.43 3.77 2.82
CA VAL A 177 -16.81 5.14 3.20
C VAL A 177 -17.51 5.77 2.00
N GLN A 178 -18.68 6.36 2.26
CA GLN A 178 -19.56 6.97 1.27
C GLN A 178 -19.78 8.44 1.61
N GLY A 179 -19.78 9.31 0.61
CA GLY A 179 -20.03 10.73 0.79
C GLY A 179 -20.49 11.42 -0.50
N SER A 180 -20.47 12.76 -0.46
CA SER A 180 -20.68 13.61 -1.63
C SER A 180 -19.49 14.56 -1.78
N ASP A 181 -19.07 14.80 -3.00
CA ASP A 181 -18.12 15.86 -3.35
C ASP A 181 -18.73 16.69 -4.48
N GLY A 182 -19.12 17.93 -4.18
CA GLY A 182 -19.70 18.83 -5.17
C GLY A 182 -20.99 18.28 -5.79
N GLY A 183 -21.77 17.53 -5.01
CA GLY A 183 -23.02 16.88 -5.41
C GLY A 183 -22.87 15.55 -6.14
N LYS A 184 -21.63 15.05 -6.36
CA LYS A 184 -21.38 13.71 -6.90
C LYS A 184 -21.22 12.71 -5.76
N ALA A 185 -21.90 11.58 -5.83
CA ALA A 185 -21.73 10.50 -4.87
C ALA A 185 -20.33 9.88 -5.01
N VAL A 186 -19.62 9.76 -3.90
CA VAL A 186 -18.29 9.12 -3.86
C VAL A 186 -18.32 7.94 -2.91
N ARG A 187 -17.60 6.88 -3.28
CA ARG A 187 -17.43 5.66 -2.49
C ARG A 187 -15.99 5.20 -2.58
N HIS A 188 -15.44 4.78 -1.45
CA HIS A 188 -14.14 4.12 -1.42
C HIS A 188 -14.14 2.96 -0.43
N ARG A 189 -13.27 1.97 -0.67
CA ARG A 189 -13.20 0.72 0.11
C ARG A 189 -11.78 0.39 0.52
N TRP A 190 -11.59 -0.03 1.77
CA TRP A 190 -10.31 -0.46 2.32
C TRP A 190 -10.45 -1.75 3.11
N SER A 191 -9.39 -2.56 3.12
CA SER A 191 -9.28 -3.70 4.03
C SER A 191 -9.02 -3.20 5.45
N LEU A 192 -9.88 -3.56 6.41
CA LEU A 192 -9.66 -3.19 7.82
C LEU A 192 -8.36 -3.77 8.36
N TYR A 193 -7.99 -4.97 7.88
CA TYR A 193 -6.72 -5.60 8.22
C TYR A 193 -5.52 -4.77 7.78
N GLU A 194 -5.58 -4.12 6.61
CA GLU A 194 -4.49 -3.28 6.08
C GLU A 194 -4.43 -1.90 6.71
N LEU A 195 -5.56 -1.38 7.17
CA LEU A 195 -5.61 -0.12 7.91
C LEU A 195 -5.12 -0.23 9.36
N THR A 196 -5.01 -1.46 9.88
CA THR A 196 -4.60 -1.70 11.27
C THR A 196 -3.07 -1.81 11.37
N PRO A 197 -2.41 -1.01 12.22
CA PRO A 197 -0.98 -1.12 12.46
C PRO A 197 -0.59 -2.53 12.86
N ARG A 198 0.43 -3.09 12.21
CA ARG A 198 0.82 -4.49 12.43
C ARG A 198 2.29 -4.70 12.15
N LEU A 199 2.85 -5.71 12.79
CA LEU A 199 4.22 -6.12 12.53
C LEU A 199 4.36 -6.80 11.15
N ARG A 200 5.37 -6.34 10.41
CA ARG A 200 6.01 -7.03 9.29
C ARG A 200 7.38 -7.52 9.78
N VAL A 201 7.62 -8.81 9.69
CA VAL A 201 8.86 -9.43 10.17
C VAL A 201 9.52 -10.18 9.03
N HIS A 202 10.83 -10.00 8.90
CA HIS A 202 11.67 -10.74 7.96
C HIS A 202 12.76 -11.47 8.73
N VAL A 203 12.97 -12.74 8.40
CA VAL A 203 14.06 -13.55 8.95
C VAL A 203 15.05 -13.82 7.82
N PHE A 204 16.31 -13.48 8.05
CA PHE A 204 17.42 -13.67 7.14
C PHE A 204 18.42 -14.62 7.79
N GLY A 205 18.50 -15.84 7.31
CA GLY A 205 19.45 -16.83 7.81
C GLY A 205 19.81 -17.81 6.71
N PRO A 206 20.91 -18.57 6.88
CA PRO A 206 21.20 -19.67 5.98
C PRO A 206 20.12 -20.75 6.12
N GLU A 207 19.78 -21.40 5.01
CA GLU A 207 18.91 -22.59 5.04
C GLU A 207 19.62 -23.78 5.68
N LYS A 208 20.96 -23.81 5.64
CA LYS A 208 21.79 -24.87 6.25
C LYS A 208 22.42 -24.38 7.55
N TRP A 209 22.22 -25.15 8.62
CA TRP A 209 22.76 -24.89 9.95
C TRP A 209 23.71 -26.00 10.38
N TYR A 210 24.88 -25.65 10.90
CA TYR A 210 25.90 -26.62 11.27
C TYR A 210 25.79 -27.01 12.75
N ALA A 211 25.63 -28.30 13.02
CA ALA A 211 25.63 -28.87 14.35
C ALA A 211 27.00 -28.67 15.02
N GLY A 212 27.00 -28.36 16.31
CA GLY A 212 28.22 -28.07 17.06
C GLY A 212 28.87 -26.72 16.76
N ALA A 213 28.26 -25.88 15.91
CA ALA A 213 28.76 -24.56 15.55
C ALA A 213 27.75 -23.44 15.86
N PRO A 214 28.21 -22.19 16.07
CA PRO A 214 27.33 -21.04 16.17
C PRO A 214 26.75 -20.69 14.79
N ASN A 215 25.43 -20.77 14.66
CA ASN A 215 24.69 -20.35 13.49
C ASN A 215 24.09 -18.96 13.72
N ARG A 216 23.91 -18.20 12.64
CA ARG A 216 23.43 -16.81 12.73
C ARG A 216 22.22 -16.59 11.84
N ALA A 217 21.25 -15.89 12.39
CA ALA A 217 20.13 -15.33 11.66
C ALA A 217 19.98 -13.85 12.03
N ARG A 218 19.37 -13.07 11.16
CA ARG A 218 19.00 -11.68 11.42
C ARG A 218 17.50 -11.56 11.29
N VAL A 219 16.88 -10.89 12.24
CA VAL A 219 15.45 -10.56 12.17
C VAL A 219 15.34 -9.05 11.97
N ALA A 220 14.50 -8.65 11.01
CA ALA A 220 14.12 -7.27 10.79
C ALA A 220 12.62 -7.10 11.07
N VAL A 221 12.28 -6.10 11.87
CA VAL A 221 10.92 -5.84 12.34
C VAL A 221 10.52 -4.42 11.94
N GLN A 222 9.42 -4.32 11.22
CA GLN A 222 8.88 -3.07 10.69
C GLN A 222 7.37 -2.97 10.95
N GLU A 223 6.84 -1.75 10.94
CA GLU A 223 5.42 -1.51 10.82
C GLU A 223 5.01 -1.76 9.35
N ALA A 224 3.95 -2.53 9.13
CA ALA A 224 3.66 -3.09 7.81
C ALA A 224 3.12 -2.07 6.79
N ARG A 225 2.58 -0.93 7.22
CA ARG A 225 2.04 0.11 6.34
C ARG A 225 3.08 1.18 6.03
N SER A 226 3.73 1.76 7.03
CA SER A 226 4.75 2.80 6.90
C SER A 226 6.11 2.25 6.48
N GLY A 227 6.41 0.99 6.82
CA GLY A 227 7.73 0.40 6.65
C GLY A 227 8.76 0.90 7.67
N GLU A 228 8.33 1.69 8.65
CA GLU A 228 9.21 2.20 9.71
C GLU A 228 9.72 1.05 10.59
N ALA A 229 10.97 1.20 11.03
CA ALA A 229 11.61 0.25 11.93
C ALA A 229 10.91 0.20 13.30
N VAL A 230 10.75 -0.99 13.85
CA VAL A 230 10.18 -1.21 15.19
C VAL A 230 11.29 -1.63 16.15
N GLY A 231 11.87 -0.65 16.83
CA GLY A 231 12.85 -0.88 17.89
C GLY A 231 12.21 -1.31 19.21
N GLY A 232 12.96 -2.04 20.03
CA GLY A 232 12.48 -2.52 21.34
C GLY A 232 11.51 -3.71 21.28
N ALA A 233 11.31 -4.33 20.12
CA ALA A 233 10.50 -5.53 19.98
C ALA A 233 11.25 -6.74 20.57
N GLU A 234 10.56 -7.56 21.37
CA GLU A 234 11.11 -8.81 21.87
C GLU A 234 11.08 -9.87 20.77
N VAL A 235 12.21 -10.52 20.53
CA VAL A 235 12.37 -11.60 19.57
C VAL A 235 12.81 -12.85 20.29
N VAL A 236 11.99 -13.90 20.19
CA VAL A 236 12.28 -15.24 20.70
C VAL A 236 12.42 -16.18 19.50
N ALA A 237 13.63 -16.67 19.27
CA ALA A 237 13.91 -17.66 18.25
C ALA A 237 14.14 -19.03 18.90
N THR A 238 13.43 -20.04 18.39
CA THR A 238 13.53 -21.43 18.83
C THR A 238 13.81 -22.30 17.62
N LEU A 239 14.89 -23.06 17.66
CA LEU A 239 15.18 -24.09 16.67
C LEU A 239 14.60 -25.40 17.17
N VAL A 240 13.67 -25.96 16.42
CA VAL A 240 13.08 -27.27 16.63
C VAL A 240 13.84 -28.28 15.78
N GLY A 241 14.24 -29.40 16.41
CA GLY A 241 15.04 -30.44 15.76
C GLY A 241 14.22 -31.39 14.88
N PRO A 242 14.90 -32.31 14.18
CA PRO A 242 14.26 -33.32 13.35
C PRO A 242 13.36 -34.24 14.18
N GLY A 243 12.11 -34.41 13.74
CA GLY A 243 11.09 -35.17 14.47
C GLY A 243 10.16 -34.33 15.35
N GLY A 244 10.37 -33.01 15.43
CA GLY A 244 9.54 -32.10 16.22
C GLY A 244 9.78 -32.20 17.73
N GLY A 245 9.00 -31.47 18.51
CA GLY A 245 9.07 -31.48 19.98
C GLY A 245 9.74 -30.24 20.57
N ASP A 246 10.42 -30.40 21.70
CA ASP A 246 11.05 -29.29 22.41
C ASP A 246 12.19 -28.65 21.60
N GLY A 247 12.32 -27.34 21.70
CA GLY A 247 13.37 -26.59 21.02
C GLY A 247 14.78 -27.03 21.43
N ILE A 248 15.60 -27.40 20.46
CA ILE A 248 16.99 -27.84 20.66
C ILE A 248 17.97 -26.67 20.86
N ALA A 249 17.56 -25.46 20.45
CA ALA A 249 18.25 -24.22 20.78
C ALA A 249 17.23 -23.10 20.89
N ARG A 250 17.46 -22.15 21.82
CA ARG A 250 16.59 -20.99 22.02
C ARG A 250 17.41 -19.75 22.28
N GLN A 251 16.98 -18.64 21.72
CA GLN A 251 17.55 -17.32 21.97
C GLN A 251 16.46 -16.28 22.13
N THR A 252 16.62 -15.41 23.11
CA THR A 252 15.81 -14.21 23.28
C THR A 252 16.69 -12.99 23.09
N ALA A 253 16.20 -12.01 22.35
CA ALA A 253 16.86 -10.74 22.11
C ALA A 253 15.83 -9.63 21.88
N VAL A 254 16.28 -8.39 21.80
CA VAL A 254 15.44 -7.21 21.56
C VAL A 254 15.97 -6.47 20.34
N THR A 255 15.09 -5.94 19.49
CA THR A 255 15.50 -5.14 18.32
C THR A 255 16.14 -3.82 18.71
N ASP A 256 17.15 -3.41 17.94
CA ASP A 256 17.78 -2.09 18.01
C ASP A 256 16.84 -0.98 17.46
N PRO A 257 17.21 0.31 17.55
CA PRO A 257 16.38 1.40 17.01
C PRO A 257 16.07 1.27 15.51
N GLU A 258 16.92 0.57 14.75
CA GLU A 258 16.73 0.25 13.34
C GLU A 258 15.83 -0.96 13.10
N GLY A 259 15.25 -1.54 14.15
CA GLY A 259 14.33 -2.67 14.08
C GLY A 259 15.02 -3.99 13.76
N LEU A 260 16.34 -4.07 13.95
CA LEU A 260 17.16 -5.23 13.62
C LEU A 260 17.59 -5.97 14.88
N VAL A 261 17.75 -7.28 14.76
CA VAL A 261 18.43 -8.08 15.77
C VAL A 261 19.23 -9.20 15.10
N ASN A 262 20.45 -9.42 15.59
CA ASN A 262 21.27 -10.56 15.17
C ASN A 262 21.14 -11.67 16.21
N LEU A 263 20.66 -12.81 15.76
CA LEU A 263 20.56 -14.04 16.52
C LEU A 263 21.83 -14.86 16.27
N ALA A 264 22.37 -15.44 17.34
CA ALA A 264 23.48 -16.38 17.35
C ALA A 264 23.05 -17.59 18.18
N MET A 265 22.79 -18.70 17.50
CA MET A 265 22.23 -19.92 18.10
C MET A 265 23.24 -21.06 17.98
N ALA A 266 23.54 -21.71 19.10
CA ALA A 266 24.39 -22.88 19.13
C ALA A 266 23.52 -24.13 18.91
N VAL A 267 23.73 -24.82 17.79
CA VAL A 267 23.03 -26.09 17.52
C VAL A 267 23.79 -27.21 18.23
N PRO A 268 23.14 -28.05 19.06
CA PRO A 268 23.82 -29.18 19.68
C PRO A 268 24.46 -30.10 18.63
N GLY A 269 25.64 -30.63 18.94
CA GLY A 269 26.32 -31.60 18.07
C GLY A 269 25.58 -32.94 17.99
N GLY A 270 25.81 -33.69 16.92
CA GLY A 270 25.22 -35.03 16.72
C GLY A 270 23.77 -35.03 16.26
N ILE A 271 23.24 -33.87 15.84
CA ILE A 271 21.91 -33.71 15.24
C ILE A 271 22.08 -33.45 13.75
N SER A 272 21.24 -34.06 12.91
CA SER A 272 21.21 -33.82 11.46
C SER A 272 19.82 -34.08 10.89
N GLY A 273 19.45 -33.36 9.84
CA GLY A 273 18.17 -33.50 9.14
C GLY A 273 17.36 -32.20 9.16
N ASP A 274 16.12 -32.29 8.71
CA ASP A 274 15.23 -31.13 8.61
C ASP A 274 14.74 -30.68 10.00
N GLY A 275 14.92 -29.41 10.29
CA GLY A 275 14.42 -28.72 11.47
C GLY A 275 13.62 -27.47 11.11
N GLU A 276 13.16 -26.77 12.13
CA GLU A 276 12.30 -25.60 11.96
C GLU A 276 12.76 -24.48 12.88
N LEU A 277 13.04 -23.30 12.31
CA LEU A 277 13.32 -22.08 13.05
C LEU A 277 12.02 -21.32 13.26
N GLU A 278 11.50 -21.40 14.48
CA GLU A 278 10.34 -20.63 14.94
C GLU A 278 10.81 -19.29 15.50
N VAL A 279 10.29 -18.19 14.96
CA VAL A 279 10.60 -16.82 15.42
C VAL A 279 9.31 -16.15 15.87
N THR A 280 9.21 -15.91 17.17
CA THR A 280 8.13 -15.12 17.78
C THR A 280 8.63 -13.70 18.03
N VAL A 281 7.94 -12.71 17.47
CA VAL A 281 8.20 -11.29 17.71
C VAL A 281 7.01 -10.69 18.43
N SER A 282 7.26 -10.01 19.55
CA SER A 282 6.25 -9.32 20.35
C SER A 282 6.60 -7.84 20.48
N ALA A 283 5.64 -6.97 20.15
CA ALA A 283 5.77 -5.53 20.25
C ALA A 283 4.40 -4.90 20.59
N PRO A 284 4.32 -3.58 20.85
CA PRO A 284 3.04 -2.89 21.03
C PRO A 284 2.06 -3.05 19.85
N LEU A 285 2.59 -3.30 18.65
CA LEU A 285 1.83 -3.57 17.42
C LEU A 285 1.30 -5.00 17.31
N GLY A 286 1.46 -5.82 18.36
CA GLY A 286 1.00 -7.20 18.44
C GLY A 286 2.13 -8.23 18.42
N THR A 287 1.75 -9.49 18.24
CA THR A 287 2.67 -10.63 18.19
C THR A 287 2.63 -11.30 16.82
N ARG A 288 3.79 -11.73 16.31
CA ARG A 288 3.93 -12.51 15.08
C ARG A 288 4.75 -13.75 15.34
N LEU A 289 4.26 -14.89 14.86
CA LEU A 289 5.00 -16.14 14.77
C LEU A 289 5.35 -16.38 13.30
N LEU A 290 6.62 -16.67 13.03
CA LEU A 290 7.13 -17.09 11.74
C LEU A 290 7.81 -18.44 11.91
N SER A 291 7.69 -19.26 10.88
CA SER A 291 8.35 -20.55 10.84
C SER A 291 9.12 -20.69 9.55
N GLN A 292 10.38 -21.09 9.65
CA GLN A 292 11.26 -21.29 8.51
C GLN A 292 11.92 -22.67 8.60
N SER A 293 11.79 -23.47 7.55
CA SER A 293 12.51 -24.74 7.45
C SER A 293 14.02 -24.52 7.35
N VAL A 294 14.79 -25.32 8.08
CA VAL A 294 16.26 -25.30 8.07
C VAL A 294 16.80 -26.73 8.00
N GLU A 295 17.87 -26.94 7.27
CA GLU A 295 18.58 -28.22 7.19
C GLU A 295 19.75 -28.22 8.19
N ILE A 296 19.73 -29.12 9.16
CA ILE A 296 20.83 -29.28 10.12
C ILE A 296 21.84 -30.27 9.56
N VAL A 297 23.10 -29.85 9.42
CA VAL A 297 24.22 -30.64 8.89
C VAL A 297 25.30 -30.81 9.95
N THR A 298 25.99 -31.95 9.94
CA THR A 298 27.10 -32.25 10.87
C THR A 298 28.45 -31.78 10.37
#